data_AF-A0A9X8R8M4-F1
#
_entry.id   AF-A0A9X8R8M4-F1
#
_cell.length_a   1.000
_cell.length_b   1.000
_cell.length_c   1.000
_cell.angle_alpha   90.00
_cell.angle_beta   90.00
_cell.angle_gamma   90.00
#
_symmetry.space_group_name_H-M   'P 1'
#
loop_
_entity.id
_entity.type
_entity.pdbx_description
1 polymer ?
#
loop_
_entity_poly.entity_id
_entity_poly.type
_entity_poly.pdbx_seq_one_letter_code
_entity_poly.pdbx_strand_id
1 'polypeptide(L)'
;MVTGLTIRPFIENDYEALSNYCLPIEQAIYTSLPLKVIEDFRKDKYNLPMVIYLDEDLIGCFALYSDKAGNQYTSNENAILLK
;
A
#
# COMPACT_ATOMS: atom_id res chain seq x y z
N MET A 1 13.34 17.42 16.18
CA MET A 1 11.99 17.42 15.55
C MET A 1 11.42 16.03 15.75
N VAL A 2 10.15 15.90 16.14
CA VAL A 2 9.51 14.58 16.27
C VAL A 2 9.20 14.11 14.86
N THR A 3 9.81 13.01 14.43
CA THR A 3 9.53 12.37 13.16
C THR A 3 8.10 11.79 13.18
N GLY A 4 7.29 12.14 12.18
CA GLY A 4 5.90 11.75 12.08
C GLY A 4 5.71 10.60 11.10
N LEU A 5 5.48 9.39 11.59
CA LEU A 5 5.06 8.27 10.75
C LEU A 5 3.54 8.36 10.52
N THR A 6 3.12 8.45 9.26
CA THR A 6 1.71 8.48 8.87
C THR A 6 1.37 7.32 7.96
N ILE A 7 0.30 6.60 8.27
CA ILE A 7 -0.27 5.56 7.43
C ILE A 7 -1.72 5.96 7.12
N ARG A 8 -2.05 6.07 5.84
CA ARG A 8 -3.39 6.49 5.41
C ARG A 8 -3.76 5.89 4.06
N PRO A 9 -5.05 5.88 3.69
CA PRO A 9 -5.45 5.54 2.34
C PRO A 9 -4.73 6.40 1.30
N PHE A 10 -4.43 5.79 0.17
CA PHE A 10 -3.94 6.48 -1.02
C PHE A 10 -4.94 7.55 -1.46
N ILE A 11 -4.42 8.70 -1.89
CA ILE A 11 -5.16 9.76 -2.59
C ILE A 11 -4.40 10.17 -3.84
N GLU A 12 -5.07 10.79 -4.82
CA GLU A 12 -4.41 11.15 -6.09
C GLU A 12 -3.19 12.08 -5.92
N ASN A 13 -3.15 12.90 -4.87
CA ASN A 13 -1.97 13.74 -4.57
C ASN A 13 -0.70 12.92 -4.26
N ASP A 14 -0.82 11.63 -3.93
CA ASP A 14 0.34 10.74 -3.73
C ASP A 14 0.97 10.27 -5.03
N TYR A 15 0.26 10.43 -6.17
CA TYR A 15 0.67 9.84 -7.43
C TYR A 15 2.04 10.33 -7.89
N GLU A 16 2.35 11.61 -7.68
CA GLU A 16 3.65 12.19 -8.01
C GLU A 16 4.77 11.54 -7.19
N ALA A 17 4.58 11.40 -5.87
CA ALA A 17 5.55 10.75 -4.99
C ALA A 17 5.74 9.27 -5.36
N LEU A 18 4.66 8.55 -5.69
CA LEU A 18 4.72 7.15 -6.14
C LEU A 18 5.46 7.00 -7.48
N SER A 19 5.25 7.93 -8.41
CA SER A 19 5.90 7.92 -9.73
C SER A 19 7.40 8.21 -9.64
N ASN A 20 7.79 9.04 -8.67
CA ASN A 20 9.20 9.38 -8.40
C ASN A 20 9.88 8.40 -7.42
N TYR A 21 9.15 7.39 -6.93
CA TYR A 21 9.69 6.44 -5.96
C TYR A 21 10.77 5.57 -6.58
N CYS A 22 11.98 5.64 -6.04
CA CYS A 22 13.11 4.83 -6.45
C CYS A 22 13.40 3.75 -5.40
N LEU A 23 13.30 2.48 -5.82
CA LEU A 23 13.77 1.37 -4.99
C LEU A 23 15.29 1.28 -5.05
N PRO A 24 15.98 1.06 -3.91
CA PRO A 24 17.35 0.57 -3.91
C PRO A 24 17.46 -0.69 -4.75
N ILE A 25 18.58 -0.87 -5.46
CA ILE A 25 18.79 -2.00 -6.38
C ILE A 25 18.60 -3.33 -5.66
N GLU A 26 19.03 -3.41 -4.40
CA GLU A 26 18.92 -4.60 -3.56
C GLU A 26 17.46 -4.98 -3.28
N GLN A 27 16.56 -3.99 -3.22
CA GLN A 27 15.13 -4.21 -2.97
C GLN A 27 14.34 -4.43 -4.26
N ALA A 28 14.77 -3.83 -5.37
CA ALA A 28 14.11 -3.94 -6.67
C ALA A 28 13.98 -5.38 -7.20
N ILE A 29 14.81 -6.30 -6.70
CA ILE A 29 14.77 -7.73 -7.05
C ILE A 29 13.61 -8.47 -6.35
N TYR A 30 13.20 -8.00 -5.16
CA TYR A 30 12.25 -8.70 -4.30
C TYR A 30 10.87 -8.06 -4.23
N THR A 31 10.72 -6.84 -4.74
CA THR A 31 9.47 -6.08 -4.66
C THR A 31 9.15 -5.32 -5.94
N SER A 32 7.86 -5.08 -6.14
CA SER A 32 7.37 -4.23 -7.24
C SER A 32 7.45 -2.75 -6.86
N LEU A 33 7.52 -1.88 -7.86
CA LEU A 33 7.46 -0.43 -7.63
C LEU A 33 6.09 -0.04 -7.02
N PRO A 34 6.07 0.86 -6.02
CA PRO A 34 4.84 1.30 -5.36
C PRO A 34 3.73 1.74 -6.33
N LEU A 35 4.07 2.47 -7.39
CA LEU A 35 3.10 2.91 -8.39
C LEU A 35 2.35 1.71 -9.02
N LYS A 36 3.10 0.70 -9.47
CA LYS A 36 2.51 -0.50 -10.08
C LYS A 36 1.60 -1.24 -9.11
N VAL A 37 2.03 -1.34 -7.85
CA VAL A 37 1.27 -1.98 -6.77
C VAL A 37 -0.06 -1.25 -6.53
N ILE A 38 -0.03 0.08 -6.40
CA ILE A 38 -1.23 0.91 -6.22
C ILE A 38 -2.17 0.79 -7.43
N GLU A 39 -1.64 0.84 -8.66
CA GLU A 39 -2.45 0.70 -9.87
C GLU A 39 -3.15 -0.66 -9.95
N ASP A 40 -2.47 -1.74 -9.57
CA ASP A 40 -3.07 -3.07 -9.54
C ASP A 40 -4.13 -3.19 -8.44
N PHE A 41 -3.87 -2.64 -7.25
CA PHE A 41 -4.83 -2.67 -6.15
C PHE A 41 -6.09 -1.86 -6.45
N ARG A 42 -5.99 -0.71 -7.11
CA ARG A 42 -7.15 0.13 -7.48
C ARG A 42 -8.13 -0.55 -8.45
N LYS A 43 -7.74 -1.62 -9.14
CA LYS A 43 -8.59 -2.36 -10.09
C LYS A 43 -9.63 -3.25 -9.41
N ASP A 44 -9.43 -3.59 -8.15
CA ASP A 44 -10.32 -4.45 -7.36
C ASP A 44 -10.97 -3.63 -6.24
N LYS A 45 -12.31 -3.55 -6.26
CA LYS A 45 -13.11 -2.77 -5.30
C LYS A 45 -12.93 -3.21 -3.84
N TYR A 46 -12.43 -4.41 -3.59
CA TYR A 46 -12.21 -4.92 -2.24
C TYR A 46 -10.83 -4.58 -1.69
N ASN A 47 -9.90 -4.11 -2.52
CA ASN A 47 -8.61 -3.59 -2.09
C ASN A 47 -8.77 -2.12 -1.68
N LEU A 48 -8.17 -1.78 -0.54
CA LEU A 48 -7.98 -0.43 -0.06
C LEU A 48 -6.47 -0.17 -0.03
N PRO A 49 -5.92 0.53 -1.04
CA PRO A 49 -4.51 0.87 -1.08
C PRO A 49 -4.15 1.90 0.00
N MET A 50 -3.03 1.67 0.68
CA MET A 50 -2.51 2.46 1.78
C MET A 50 -1.09 2.92 1.45
N VAL A 51 -0.77 4.15 1.82
CA VAL A 51 0.57 4.74 1.69
C VAL A 51 1.17 5.00 3.07
N ILE A 52 2.49 4.88 3.14
CA ILE A 52 3.27 5.13 4.36
C ILE A 52 4.19 6.31 4.09
N TYR A 53 4.05 7.34 4.92
CA TYR A 53 4.91 8.52 4.92
C TYR A 53 5.72 8.58 6.20
N LEU A 54 7.00 8.93 6.07
CA LEU A 54 7.83 9.40 7.17
C LEU A 54 8.10 10.88 6.92
N ASP A 55 7.50 11.73 7.74
CA ASP A 55 7.44 13.17 7.50
C ASP A 55 6.81 13.47 6.13
N GLU A 56 7.58 13.96 5.15
CA GLU A 56 7.12 14.27 3.80
C GLU A 56 7.49 13.18 2.77
N ASP A 57 8.31 12.20 3.17
CA ASP A 57 8.81 11.18 2.28
C ASP A 57 7.86 9.98 2.22
N LEU A 58 7.41 9.62 1.01
CA LEU A 58 6.72 8.36 0.78
C LEU A 58 7.76 7.24 0.89
N ILE A 59 7.58 6.34 1.88
CA ILE A 59 8.53 5.26 2.18
C ILE A 59 7.96 3.86 1.91
N GLY A 60 6.70 3.77 1.47
CA GLY A 60 6.11 2.49 1.10
C GLY A 60 4.61 2.52 0.88
N CYS A 61 4.06 1.37 0.49
CA CYS A 61 2.64 1.15 0.31
C CYS A 61 2.27 -0.31 0.58
N PHE A 62 0.99 -0.56 0.85
CA PHE A 62 0.38 -1.90 0.94
C PHE A 62 -1.11 -1.80 0.63
N ALA A 63 -1.82 -2.92 0.52
CA ALA A 63 -3.28 -2.92 0.47
C ALA A 63 -3.91 -3.68 1.62
N LEU A 64 -5.07 -3.20 2.03
CA LEU A 64 -5.99 -3.92 2.89
C LEU A 64 -7.08 -4.53 2.02
N TYR A 65 -7.31 -5.83 2.14
CA TYR A 65 -8.30 -6.56 1.35
C TYR A 65 -9.46 -7.03 2.22
N SER A 66 -10.66 -6.68 1.78
CA SER A 66 -11.89 -6.74 2.59
C SER A 66 -12.94 -7.75 2.09
N ASP A 67 -12.65 -8.51 1.04
CA ASP A 67 -13.61 -9.53 0.58
C ASP A 67 -13.72 -10.66 1.60
N LYS A 68 -14.95 -10.90 2.07
CA LYS A 68 -15.29 -11.97 3.00
C LYS A 68 -14.96 -13.36 2.44
N ALA A 69 -15.05 -13.53 1.11
CA ALA A 69 -14.70 -14.79 0.46
C ALA A 69 -13.18 -14.99 0.32
N GLY A 70 -12.39 -13.94 0.53
CA GLY A 70 -10.95 -13.94 0.27
C GLY A 70 -10.09 -14.59 1.34
N ASN A 71 -10.63 -14.82 2.54
CA ASN A 71 -9.86 -15.30 3.68
C ASN A 71 -10.26 -16.72 4.09
N GLN A 72 -9.67 -17.71 3.42
CA GLN A 72 -9.91 -19.13 3.70
C GLN A 72 -9.36 -19.63 5.05
N TYR A 73 -8.61 -18.79 5.77
CA TYR A 73 -7.90 -19.19 6.99
C TYR A 73 -8.59 -18.73 8.28
N THR A 74 -9.69 -17.98 8.18
CA THR A 74 -10.49 -17.58 9.36
C THR A 74 -11.96 -17.41 8.99
N SER A 75 -12.83 -17.71 9.94
CA SER A 75 -14.27 -17.45 9.85
C SER A 75 -14.68 -16.08 10.37
N ASN A 76 -13.72 -15.25 10.80
CA ASN A 76 -14.01 -13.90 11.29
C ASN A 76 -14.38 -12.98 10.12
N GLU A 77 -15.65 -12.61 10.01
CA GLU A 77 -16.16 -11.71 8.97
C GLU A 77 -15.60 -10.28 9.02
N ASN A 78 -14.96 -9.90 10.13
CA ASN A 78 -14.29 -8.61 10.29
C ASN A 78 -12.78 -8.69 10.00
N ALA A 79 -12.27 -9.84 9.57
CA ALA A 79 -10.87 -9.97 9.23
C ALA A 79 -10.55 -9.20 7.95
N ILE A 80 -9.41 -8.50 7.97
CA ILE A 80 -8.86 -7.79 6.81
C ILE A 80 -7.52 -8.43 6.49
N LEU A 81 -7.29 -8.76 5.22
CA LEU A 81 -6.00 -9.29 4.77
C LEU A 81 -5.08 -8.13 4.41
N LEU A 82 -3.84 -8.19 4.91
CA LEU A 82 -2.76 -7.30 4.48
C LEU A 82 -2.08 -7.93 3.26
N LYS A 83 -2.02 -7.19 2.16
CA LYS A 83 -1.40 -7.58 0.88
C LYS A 83 -0.28 -6.62 0.51
#